data_AF-A0A6G8C7E9-F1
#
_entry.id   AF-A0A6G8C7E9-F1
#
_cell.length_a   1.000
_cell.length_b   1.000
_cell.length_c   1.000
_cell.angle_alpha   90.00
_cell.angle_beta   90.00
_cell.angle_gamma   90.00
#
_symmetry.space_group_name_H-M   'P 1'
#
loop_
_entity.id
_entity.type
_entity.pdbx_description
1 polymer ?
#
loop_
_entity_poly.entity_id
_entity_poly.type
_entity_poly.pdbx_seq_one_letter_code
_entity_poly.pdbx_strand_id
1 'polypeptide(L)'
;MTDGFRLQDIAVLCRRRDSSRRVAKFLKERGYPIISADSLSLEFAEVVNLLVAVFRVLNQPADTLARAEALLLVDKVVRHLPPTPARARHIAELANDEKALPFFDELRALGYDVQERETGNLGLYELTERLIGTFGLLGRNAESEYLFRFLDLTLEFSLRFGNNLNNFLAYWQQKKSALSINAPAGRDAITITTVHKAKGLAYGVVIVPFADWSLTPHRNTLLWGRLTEEEKPVPEMPLSP
;
A
#
# COMPACT_ATOMS: atom_id res chain seq x y z
N MET A 1 16.60 28.46 -15.40
CA MET A 1 15.65 27.78 -16.29
C MET A 1 14.28 28.34 -15.96
N THR A 2 13.60 28.92 -16.95
CA THR A 2 12.69 30.06 -16.79
C THR A 2 11.22 29.72 -17.07
N ASP A 3 10.82 28.47 -16.83
CA ASP A 3 9.42 28.06 -16.76
C ASP A 3 9.13 27.59 -15.33
N GLY A 4 8.24 28.31 -14.63
CA GLY A 4 7.97 28.20 -13.19
C GLY A 4 7.13 26.99 -12.75
N PHE A 5 7.30 25.82 -13.38
CA PHE A 5 6.58 24.62 -12.99
C PHE A 5 7.19 23.97 -11.76
N ARG A 6 6.33 23.65 -10.80
CA ARG A 6 6.68 22.91 -9.59
C ARG A 6 6.59 21.40 -9.82
N LEU A 7 7.17 20.60 -8.92
CA LEU A 7 7.13 19.14 -9.06
C LEU A 7 5.69 18.61 -9.04
N GLN A 8 4.80 19.24 -8.27
CA GLN A 8 3.36 18.92 -8.27
C GLN A 8 2.66 19.13 -9.62
N ASP A 9 3.22 19.96 -10.51
CA ASP A 9 2.62 20.25 -11.82
C ASP A 9 3.00 19.19 -12.87
N ILE A 10 3.92 18.29 -12.53
CA ILE A 10 4.46 17.27 -13.44
C ILE A 10 3.75 15.93 -13.21
N ALA A 11 3.16 15.39 -14.26
CA ALA A 11 2.65 14.03 -14.29
C ALA A 11 3.38 13.14 -15.30
N VAL A 12 3.64 11.90 -14.91
CA VAL A 12 4.14 10.82 -15.77
C VAL A 12 3.04 9.79 -15.97
N LEU A 13 2.54 9.67 -17.20
CA LEU A 13 1.41 8.82 -17.54
C LEU A 13 1.88 7.54 -18.25
N CYS A 14 1.74 6.40 -17.58
CA CYS A 14 2.06 5.10 -18.16
C CYS A 14 0.80 4.35 -18.61
N ARG A 15 0.93 3.45 -19.59
CA ARG A 15 -0.22 2.61 -19.99
C ARG A 15 -0.45 1.44 -19.04
N ARG A 16 0.63 0.81 -18.56
CA ARG A 16 0.59 -0.36 -17.68
C ARG A 16 1.19 -0.08 -16.31
N ARG A 17 0.73 -0.84 -15.30
CA ARG A 17 1.16 -0.69 -13.90
C ARG A 17 2.65 -1.05 -13.70
N ASP A 18 3.16 -2.04 -14.44
CA ASP A 18 4.59 -2.40 -14.42
C ASP A 18 5.47 -1.24 -14.87
N SER A 19 5.03 -0.50 -15.88
CA SER A 19 5.75 0.64 -16.44
C SER A 19 5.75 1.80 -15.44
N SER A 20 4.60 2.09 -14.81
CA SER A 20 4.52 3.06 -13.70
C SER A 20 5.51 2.72 -12.58
N ARG A 21 5.63 1.45 -12.20
CA ARG A 21 6.57 0.98 -11.17
C ARG A 21 8.03 1.23 -11.54
N ARG A 22 8.40 0.96 -12.80
CA ARG A 22 9.77 1.19 -13.28
C ARG A 22 10.14 2.68 -13.23
N VAL A 23 9.24 3.55 -13.68
CA VAL A 23 9.42 5.01 -13.61
C VAL A 23 9.53 5.47 -12.15
N ALA A 24 8.64 5.00 -11.29
CA ALA A 24 8.64 5.34 -9.86
C ALA A 24 9.98 4.97 -9.22
N LYS A 25 10.47 3.76 -9.45
CA LYS A 25 11.79 3.33 -8.96
C LYS A 25 12.91 4.24 -9.48
N PHE A 26 12.95 4.50 -10.79
CA PHE A 26 13.97 5.33 -11.44
C PHE A 26 14.04 6.76 -10.89
N LEU A 27 12.88 7.40 -10.67
CA LEU A 27 12.79 8.76 -10.13
C LEU A 27 13.14 8.81 -8.64
N LYS A 28 12.67 7.81 -7.87
CA LYS A 28 12.99 7.69 -6.45
C LYS A 28 14.49 7.49 -6.20
N GLU A 29 15.16 6.66 -7.00
CA GLU A 29 16.62 6.44 -6.95
C GLU A 29 17.43 7.72 -7.24
N ARG A 30 16.84 8.69 -7.95
CA ARG A 30 17.43 10.02 -8.22
C ARG A 30 17.04 11.08 -7.20
N GLY A 31 16.31 10.72 -6.15
CA GLY A 31 15.92 11.63 -5.08
C GLY A 31 14.72 12.52 -5.42
N TYR A 32 13.97 12.24 -6.49
CA TYR A 32 12.74 13.00 -6.76
C TYR A 32 11.59 12.53 -5.85
N PRO A 33 10.85 13.45 -5.22
CA PRO A 33 9.62 13.12 -4.53
C PRO A 33 8.56 12.73 -5.56
N ILE A 34 7.91 11.58 -5.34
CA ILE A 34 6.93 11.02 -6.25
C ILE A 34 5.64 10.65 -5.51
N ILE A 35 4.53 10.73 -6.23
CA ILE A 35 3.24 10.15 -5.85
C ILE A 35 2.90 9.10 -6.91
N SER A 36 2.76 7.85 -6.51
CA SER A 36 2.43 6.73 -7.39
C SER A 36 1.39 5.82 -6.75
N ALA A 37 0.75 4.95 -7.55
CA ALA A 37 -0.19 3.97 -7.01
C ALA A 37 0.45 3.08 -5.92
N ASP A 38 1.71 2.71 -6.09
CA ASP A 38 2.42 1.90 -5.10
C ASP A 38 2.83 2.74 -3.88
N SER A 39 3.24 4.01 -4.06
CA SER A 39 3.57 4.84 -2.91
C SER A 39 2.36 5.12 -2.03
N LEU A 40 1.14 5.11 -2.57
CA LEU A 40 -0.11 5.28 -1.81
C LEU A 40 -0.69 3.95 -1.29
N SER A 41 -0.12 2.81 -1.66
CA SER A 41 -0.66 1.49 -1.30
C SER A 41 -0.36 1.16 0.15
N LEU A 42 -1.36 0.65 0.87
CA LEU A 42 -1.20 0.24 2.26
C LEU A 42 -0.25 -0.97 2.39
N GLU A 43 -0.15 -1.83 1.37
CA GLU A 43 0.72 -3.02 1.41
C GLU A 43 2.22 -2.68 1.48
N PHE A 44 2.59 -1.47 1.05
CA PHE A 44 3.97 -0.98 1.09
C PHE A 44 4.25 -0.06 2.26
N ALA A 45 3.24 0.28 3.07
CA ALA A 45 3.40 1.11 4.25
C ALA A 45 3.97 0.27 5.41
N GLU A 46 5.21 0.56 5.80
CA GLU A 46 5.93 -0.24 6.81
C GLU A 46 5.26 -0.19 8.19
N VAL A 47 4.63 0.93 8.53
CA VAL A 47 3.80 1.08 9.74
C VAL A 47 2.59 0.15 9.74
N VAL A 48 1.95 -0.05 8.58
CA VAL A 48 0.81 -0.99 8.44
C VAL A 48 1.32 -2.42 8.48
N ASN A 49 2.44 -2.70 7.82
CA ASN A 49 3.05 -4.03 7.84
C ASN A 49 3.49 -4.44 9.25
N LEU A 50 3.96 -3.50 10.08
CA LEU A 50 4.26 -3.77 11.49
C LEU A 50 3.00 -4.22 12.24
N LEU A 51 1.90 -3.48 12.10
CA LEU A 51 0.63 -3.84 12.75
C LEU A 51 0.14 -5.22 12.30
N VAL A 52 0.19 -5.50 11.00
CA VAL A 52 -0.19 -6.79 10.43
C VAL A 52 0.73 -7.93 10.92
N ALA A 53 2.04 -7.69 11.03
CA ALA A 53 2.97 -8.68 11.54
C ALA A 53 2.66 -9.02 13.02
N VAL A 54 2.39 -8.02 13.86
CA VAL A 54 1.98 -8.25 15.25
C VAL A 54 0.62 -8.95 15.32
N PHE A 55 -0.35 -8.58 14.47
CA PHE A 55 -1.63 -9.28 14.35
C PHE A 55 -1.45 -10.77 14.04
N ARG A 56 -0.53 -11.10 13.13
CA ARG A 56 -0.20 -12.50 12.82
C ARG A 56 0.37 -13.23 14.03
N VAL A 57 1.28 -12.61 14.79
CA VAL A 57 1.83 -13.22 16.01
C VAL A 57 0.75 -13.41 17.08
N LEU A 58 -0.13 -12.43 17.29
CA LEU A 58 -1.23 -12.55 18.25
C LEU A 58 -2.24 -13.64 17.84
N ASN A 59 -2.52 -13.77 16.54
CA ASN A 59 -3.44 -14.79 16.01
C ASN A 59 -2.81 -16.20 16.01
N GLN A 60 -1.52 -16.30 15.66
CA GLN A 60 -0.79 -17.56 15.57
C GLN A 60 0.62 -17.39 16.17
N PRO A 61 0.76 -17.49 17.51
CA PRO A 61 2.04 -17.25 18.19
C PRO A 61 3.18 -18.20 17.75
N ALA A 62 2.83 -19.36 17.20
CA ALA A 62 3.80 -20.32 16.67
C ALA A 62 4.42 -19.89 15.32
N ASP A 63 3.87 -18.90 14.61
CA ASP A 63 4.39 -18.42 13.33
C ASP A 63 5.75 -17.71 13.54
N THR A 64 6.84 -18.45 13.30
CA THR A 64 8.23 -17.98 13.47
C THR A 64 8.54 -16.84 12.50
N LEU A 65 7.97 -16.86 11.29
CA LEU A 65 8.18 -15.83 10.29
C LEU A 65 7.53 -14.52 10.71
N ALA A 66 6.29 -14.58 11.23
CA ALA A 66 5.62 -13.40 11.77
C ALA A 66 6.38 -12.79 12.96
N ARG A 67 6.93 -13.63 13.86
CA ARG A 67 7.76 -13.18 14.98
C ARG A 67 9.01 -12.43 14.51
N ALA A 68 9.74 -13.01 13.55
CA ALA A 68 10.93 -12.39 12.98
C ALA A 68 10.59 -11.08 12.25
N GLU A 69 9.55 -11.09 11.42
CA GLU A 69 9.08 -9.92 10.67
C GLU A 69 8.68 -8.77 11.61
N ALA A 70 7.93 -9.06 12.67
CA ALA A 70 7.52 -8.05 13.65
C ALA A 70 8.73 -7.41 14.36
N LEU A 71 9.70 -8.19 14.85
CA LEU A 71 10.90 -7.63 15.51
C LEU A 71 11.77 -6.80 14.54
N LEU A 72 11.93 -7.25 13.30
CA LEU A 72 12.65 -6.49 12.27
C LEU A 72 11.95 -5.17 11.97
N LEU A 73 10.62 -5.17 11.89
CA LEU A 73 9.84 -3.96 11.66
C LEU A 73 9.83 -3.03 12.88
N VAL A 74 9.83 -3.54 14.12
CA VAL A 74 10.02 -2.71 15.31
C VAL A 74 11.37 -1.99 15.27
N ASP A 75 12.45 -2.72 15.00
CA ASP A 75 13.79 -2.14 14.91
C ASP A 75 13.87 -1.07 13.82
N LYS A 76 13.29 -1.34 12.64
CA LYS A 76 13.34 -0.44 11.49
C LYS A 76 12.42 0.77 11.61
N VAL A 77 11.14 0.53 11.92
CA VAL A 77 10.05 1.52 11.84
C VAL A 77 9.97 2.34 13.11
N VAL A 78 10.15 1.71 14.28
CA VAL A 78 9.96 2.37 15.58
C VAL A 78 11.29 2.86 16.14
N ARG A 79 12.31 1.99 16.17
CA ARG A 79 13.61 2.29 16.78
C ARG A 79 14.62 2.93 15.84
N HIS A 80 14.36 2.92 14.53
CA HIS A 80 15.24 3.46 13.48
C HIS A 80 16.65 2.87 13.48
N LEU A 81 16.77 1.59 13.83
CA LEU A 81 18.04 0.90 13.85
C LEU A 81 18.32 0.22 12.50
N PRO A 82 19.53 0.37 11.93
CA PRO A 82 19.92 -0.38 10.76
C PRO A 82 20.06 -1.88 11.11
N PRO A 83 19.79 -2.78 10.17
CA PRO A 83 19.98 -4.21 10.40
C PRO A 83 21.47 -4.50 10.63
N THR A 84 21.77 -5.26 11.69
CA THR A 84 23.12 -5.77 11.95
C THR A 84 23.11 -7.29 11.99
N PRO A 85 24.22 -7.97 11.62
CA PRO A 85 24.29 -9.43 11.67
C PRO A 85 24.08 -10.01 13.07
N ALA A 86 24.50 -9.28 14.12
CA ALA A 86 24.29 -9.69 15.51
C ALA A 86 22.81 -9.59 15.90
N ARG A 87 22.15 -8.47 15.57
CA ARG A 87 20.72 -8.28 15.83
C ARG A 87 19.86 -9.26 15.05
N ALA A 88 20.19 -9.52 13.79
CA ALA A 88 19.48 -10.49 12.95
C ALA A 88 19.56 -11.92 13.50
N ARG A 89 20.73 -12.34 14.00
CA ARG A 89 20.88 -13.64 14.69
C ARG A 89 20.05 -13.72 15.95
N HIS A 90 20.09 -12.68 16.77
CA HIS A 90 19.30 -12.63 17.99
C HIS A 90 17.78 -12.66 17.73
N ILE A 91 17.31 -11.90 16.73
CA ILE A 91 15.90 -11.99 16.28
C ILE A 91 15.56 -13.40 15.82
N ALA A 92 16.45 -14.04 15.05
CA ALA A 92 16.22 -15.40 14.59
C ALA A 92 16.15 -16.41 15.75
N GLU A 93 16.98 -16.27 16.77
CA GLU A 93 16.92 -17.10 17.99
C GLU A 93 15.56 -16.95 18.69
N LEU A 94 15.14 -15.72 18.98
CA LEU A 94 13.86 -15.43 19.63
C LEU A 94 12.65 -15.89 18.80
N ALA A 95 12.72 -15.70 17.47
CA ALA A 95 11.64 -16.04 16.57
C ALA A 95 11.48 -17.55 16.36
N ASN A 96 12.56 -18.33 16.47
CA ASN A 96 12.54 -19.79 16.33
C ASN A 96 12.38 -20.54 17.67
N ASP A 97 12.27 -19.82 18.79
CA ASP A 97 11.96 -20.45 20.07
C ASP A 97 10.64 -21.24 19.99
N GLU A 98 10.57 -22.36 20.70
CA GLU A 98 9.38 -23.21 20.79
C GLU A 98 8.17 -22.43 21.33
N LYS A 99 8.41 -21.50 22.25
CA LYS A 99 7.39 -20.63 22.84
C LYS A 99 7.45 -19.25 22.23
N ALA A 100 6.30 -18.59 22.19
CA ALA A 100 6.23 -17.18 21.78
C ALA A 100 6.62 -16.19 22.90
N LEU A 101 6.75 -16.66 24.15
CA LEU A 101 7.01 -15.80 25.30
C LEU A 101 8.31 -14.99 25.16
N PRO A 102 9.44 -15.54 24.69
CA PRO A 102 10.67 -14.75 24.48
C PRO A 102 10.51 -13.60 23.48
N PHE A 103 9.65 -13.76 22.47
CA PHE A 103 9.31 -12.67 21.55
C PHE A 103 8.59 -11.53 22.27
N PHE A 104 7.61 -11.83 23.12
CA PHE A 104 6.88 -10.82 23.89
C PHE A 104 7.75 -10.18 24.98
N ASP A 105 8.62 -10.97 25.62
CA ASP A 105 9.59 -10.47 26.60
C ASP A 105 10.60 -9.51 25.96
N GLU A 106 11.06 -9.80 24.73
CA GLU A 106 11.89 -8.88 23.97
C GLU A 106 11.13 -7.57 23.69
N LEU A 107 9.88 -7.63 23.20
CA LEU A 107 9.09 -6.41 22.99
C LEU A 107 8.94 -5.59 24.28
N ARG A 108 8.65 -6.23 25.42
CA ARG A 108 8.60 -5.59 26.73
C ARG A 108 9.94 -4.97 27.13
N ALA A 109 11.05 -5.68 26.96
CA ALA A 109 12.39 -5.18 27.25
C ALA A 109 12.76 -3.95 26.41
N LEU A 110 12.19 -3.84 25.20
CA LEU A 110 12.32 -2.69 24.33
C LEU A 110 11.36 -1.53 24.66
N GLY A 111 10.45 -1.73 25.62
CA GLY A 111 9.46 -0.74 26.05
C GLY A 111 8.10 -0.81 25.35
N TYR A 112 7.84 -1.87 24.57
CA TYR A 112 6.63 -2.05 23.78
C TYR A 112 5.76 -3.20 24.32
N ASP A 113 5.09 -3.00 25.45
CA ASP A 113 4.21 -4.03 25.99
C ASP A 113 2.89 -4.10 25.20
N VAL A 114 2.74 -5.18 24.45
CA VAL A 114 1.53 -5.46 23.65
C VAL A 114 0.45 -6.16 24.46
N GLN A 115 0.73 -6.59 25.69
CA GLN A 115 -0.24 -7.20 26.61
C GLN A 115 -1.03 -8.36 25.97
N GLU A 116 -0.28 -9.34 25.45
CA GLU A 116 -0.77 -10.45 24.62
C GLU A 116 -1.88 -11.30 25.25
N ARG A 117 -1.99 -11.27 26.59
CA ARG A 117 -3.02 -12.00 27.35
C ARG A 117 -4.39 -11.29 27.32
N GLU A 118 -4.41 -9.99 27.11
CA GLU A 118 -5.61 -9.15 27.14
C GLU A 118 -6.11 -8.82 25.75
N THR A 119 -5.20 -8.75 24.77
CA THR A 119 -5.51 -8.37 23.39
C THR A 119 -6.51 -9.29 22.70
N GLY A 120 -6.68 -10.53 23.17
CA GLY A 120 -7.68 -11.47 22.65
C GLY A 120 -9.14 -11.03 22.88
N ASN A 121 -9.38 -10.09 23.80
CA ASN A 121 -10.72 -9.59 24.13
C ASN A 121 -11.08 -8.30 23.39
N LEU A 122 -10.13 -7.68 22.67
CA LEU A 122 -10.33 -6.40 22.00
C LEU A 122 -10.97 -6.61 20.62
N GLY A 123 -11.79 -5.65 20.21
CA GLY A 123 -12.21 -5.54 18.81
C GLY A 123 -11.03 -5.20 17.89
N LEU A 124 -11.17 -5.42 16.58
CA LEU A 124 -10.08 -5.19 15.63
C LEU A 124 -9.59 -3.73 15.64
N TYR A 125 -10.54 -2.80 15.64
CA TYR A 125 -10.26 -1.37 15.68
C TYR A 125 -9.50 -0.97 16.96
N GLU A 126 -9.99 -1.42 18.12
CA GLU A 126 -9.39 -1.13 19.42
C GLU A 126 -8.00 -1.77 19.56
N LEU A 127 -7.83 -2.99 19.06
CA LEU A 127 -6.52 -3.64 18.99
C LEU A 127 -5.55 -2.83 18.11
N THR A 128 -5.99 -2.36 16.94
CA THR A 128 -5.19 -1.49 16.07
C THR A 128 -4.80 -0.20 16.78
N GLU A 129 -5.75 0.50 17.41
CA GLU A 129 -5.51 1.75 18.14
C GLU A 129 -4.51 1.54 19.28
N ARG A 130 -4.68 0.48 20.07
CA ARG A 130 -3.75 0.13 21.16
C ARG A 130 -2.34 -0.07 20.63
N LEU A 131 -2.15 -0.86 19.57
CA LEU A 131 -0.82 -1.08 19.00
C LEU A 131 -0.21 0.20 18.41
N ILE A 132 -1.01 1.05 17.75
CA ILE A 132 -0.57 2.36 17.28
C ILE A 132 -0.01 3.20 18.44
N GLY A 133 -0.71 3.20 19.58
CA GLY A 133 -0.27 3.86 20.81
C GLY A 133 1.00 3.23 21.40
N THR A 134 1.02 1.91 21.56
CA THR A 134 2.18 1.16 22.10
C THR A 134 3.45 1.45 21.32
N PHE A 135 3.38 1.49 19.99
CA PHE A 135 4.55 1.75 19.14
C PHE A 135 4.76 3.24 18.80
N GLY A 136 3.92 4.15 19.31
CA GLY A 136 4.07 5.59 19.08
C GLY A 136 4.00 6.02 17.61
N LEU A 137 3.18 5.36 16.78
CA LEU A 137 3.25 5.48 15.31
C LEU A 137 2.67 6.79 14.74
N LEU A 138 1.86 7.54 15.51
CA LEU A 138 1.17 8.76 15.03
C LEU A 138 2.06 10.01 14.93
N GLY A 139 3.31 9.95 15.41
CA GLY A 139 4.22 11.11 15.43
C GLY A 139 4.73 11.58 14.06
N ARG A 140 4.33 10.93 12.96
CA ARG A 140 4.85 11.19 11.60
C ARG A 140 3.74 11.46 10.61
N ASN A 141 3.56 12.74 10.25
CA ASN A 141 2.46 13.22 9.40
C ASN A 141 2.23 12.39 8.11
N ALA A 142 3.29 11.97 7.42
CA ALA A 142 3.16 11.20 6.17
C ALA A 142 2.80 9.71 6.40
N GLU A 143 3.05 9.16 7.58
CA GLU A 143 2.70 7.78 7.93
C GLU A 143 1.30 7.69 8.57
N SER A 144 0.85 8.77 9.22
CA SER A 144 -0.47 8.87 9.86
C SER A 144 -1.63 8.62 8.90
N GLU A 145 -1.54 9.05 7.63
CA GLU A 145 -2.58 8.80 6.62
C GLU A 145 -2.80 7.28 6.37
N TYR A 146 -1.72 6.48 6.37
CA TYR A 146 -1.83 5.03 6.21
C TYR A 146 -2.44 4.38 7.45
N LEU A 147 -2.07 4.89 8.64
CA LEU A 147 -2.62 4.41 9.91
C LEU A 147 -4.12 4.68 10.01
N PHE A 148 -4.57 5.90 9.68
CA PHE A 148 -5.99 6.23 9.66
C PHE A 148 -6.75 5.40 8.63
N ARG A 149 -6.21 5.24 7.42
CA ARG A 149 -6.84 4.40 6.41
C ARG A 149 -6.91 2.93 6.83
N PHE A 150 -5.93 2.45 7.60
CA PHE A 150 -5.94 1.10 8.15
C PHE A 150 -6.94 0.95 9.31
N LEU A 151 -7.06 1.94 10.19
CA LEU A 151 -8.12 2.02 11.21
C LEU A 151 -9.51 1.97 10.56
N ASP A 152 -9.76 2.79 9.53
CA ASP A 152 -11.00 2.76 8.76
C ASP A 152 -11.27 1.36 8.19
N LEU A 153 -10.25 0.71 7.64
CA LEU A 153 -10.35 -0.65 7.10
C LEU A 153 -10.78 -1.66 8.17
N THR A 154 -10.16 -1.58 9.37
CA THR A 154 -10.47 -2.50 10.47
C THR A 154 -11.89 -2.28 10.98
N LEU A 155 -12.35 -1.03 11.04
CA LEU A 155 -13.72 -0.68 11.40
C LEU A 155 -14.71 -1.18 10.35
N GLU A 156 -14.50 -0.86 9.07
CA GLU A 156 -15.33 -1.33 7.95
C GLU A 156 -15.46 -2.85 7.93
N PHE A 157 -14.34 -3.56 8.14
CA PHE A 157 -14.35 -5.01 8.23
C PHE A 157 -15.17 -5.50 9.43
N SER A 158 -14.94 -4.93 10.62
CA SER A 158 -15.64 -5.33 11.84
C SER A 158 -17.16 -5.16 11.74
N LEU A 159 -17.61 -4.08 11.09
CA LEU A 159 -19.03 -3.80 10.88
C LEU A 159 -19.68 -4.76 9.88
N ARG A 160 -18.93 -5.27 8.90
CA ARG A 160 -19.46 -6.14 7.83
C ARG A 160 -19.35 -7.62 8.14
N PHE A 161 -18.26 -8.05 8.76
CA PHE A 161 -17.89 -9.47 8.91
C PHE A 161 -17.68 -9.89 10.36
N GLY A 162 -17.84 -8.96 11.31
CA GLY A 162 -17.59 -9.19 12.73
C GLY A 162 -16.12 -9.03 13.14
N ASN A 163 -15.86 -9.17 14.44
CA ASN A 163 -14.54 -8.97 15.06
C ASN A 163 -13.77 -10.30 15.16
N ASN A 164 -13.28 -10.83 14.03
CA ASN A 164 -12.43 -12.02 14.03
C ASN A 164 -11.09 -11.70 13.34
N LEU A 165 -9.99 -11.81 14.10
CA LEU A 165 -8.64 -11.49 13.65
C LEU A 165 -8.15 -12.40 12.52
N ASN A 166 -8.41 -13.70 12.61
CA ASN A 166 -8.03 -14.65 11.56
C ASN A 166 -8.72 -14.32 10.22
N ASN A 167 -10.02 -14.02 10.26
CA ASN A 167 -10.79 -13.63 9.07
C ASN A 167 -10.31 -12.30 8.50
N PHE A 168 -9.97 -11.33 9.36
CA PHE A 168 -9.39 -10.05 8.93
C PHE A 168 -8.04 -10.27 8.23
N LEU A 169 -7.16 -11.10 8.78
CA LEU A 169 -5.87 -11.43 8.16
C LEU A 169 -6.04 -12.07 6.77
N ALA A 170 -7.00 -12.99 6.62
CA ALA A 170 -7.34 -13.59 5.33
C ALA A 170 -7.88 -12.54 4.33
N TYR A 171 -8.76 -11.65 4.80
CA TYR A 171 -9.30 -10.55 4.00
C TYR A 171 -8.21 -9.57 3.56
N TRP A 172 -7.33 -9.16 4.48
CA TRP A 172 -6.18 -8.29 4.22
C TRP A 172 -5.31 -8.90 3.12
N GLN A 173 -4.96 -10.19 3.23
CA GLN A 173 -4.11 -10.85 2.25
C GLN A 173 -4.71 -10.83 0.84
N GLN A 174 -6.03 -10.93 0.72
CA GLN A 174 -6.73 -10.88 -0.58
C GLN A 174 -6.85 -9.45 -1.14
N LYS A 175 -6.98 -8.43 -0.28
CA LYS A 175 -7.35 -7.07 -0.69
C LYS A 175 -6.21 -6.04 -0.65
N LYS A 176 -5.11 -6.31 0.06
CA LYS A 176 -4.02 -5.34 0.31
C LYS A 176 -3.48 -4.62 -0.94
N SER A 177 -3.40 -5.31 -2.08
CA SER A 177 -2.88 -4.74 -3.34
C SER A 177 -3.78 -3.70 -4.02
N ALA A 178 -5.04 -3.61 -3.59
CA ALA A 178 -6.03 -2.66 -4.06
C ALA A 178 -6.33 -1.55 -3.05
N LEU A 179 -5.81 -1.65 -1.82
CA LEU A 179 -6.04 -0.68 -0.76
C LEU A 179 -5.00 0.43 -0.81
N SER A 180 -5.46 1.68 -0.91
CA SER A 180 -4.57 2.84 -0.98
C SER A 180 -5.14 4.00 -0.19
N ILE A 181 -4.26 4.87 0.29
CA ILE A 181 -4.62 6.20 0.78
C ILE A 181 -4.97 7.12 -0.39
N ASN A 182 -5.66 8.22 -0.10
CA ASN A 182 -5.81 9.31 -1.04
C ASN A 182 -4.46 10.02 -1.21
N ALA A 183 -4.22 10.61 -2.38
CA ALA A 183 -3.02 11.40 -2.59
C ALA A 183 -3.03 12.62 -1.65
N PRO A 184 -1.96 12.85 -0.84
CA PRO A 184 -1.89 14.01 0.04
C PRO A 184 -1.96 15.29 -0.78
N ALA A 185 -2.92 16.17 -0.44
CA ALA A 185 -3.12 17.43 -1.14
C ALA A 185 -1.92 18.37 -0.92
N GLY A 186 -1.43 19.00 -2.00
CA GLY A 186 -0.40 20.05 -1.91
C GLY A 186 1.05 19.58 -1.73
N ARG A 187 1.33 18.28 -1.83
CA ARG A 187 2.71 17.77 -1.78
C ARG A 187 3.45 18.09 -3.07
N ASP A 188 4.61 18.74 -2.97
CA ASP A 188 5.43 19.09 -4.13
C ASP A 188 6.16 17.86 -4.69
N ALA A 189 5.44 17.06 -5.49
CA ALA A 189 5.91 15.76 -5.95
C ALA A 189 5.39 15.39 -7.35
N ILE A 190 6.21 14.66 -8.10
CA ILE A 190 5.87 14.19 -9.45
C ILE A 190 4.81 13.09 -9.36
N THR A 191 3.69 13.27 -10.04
CA THR A 191 2.59 12.28 -10.05
C THR A 191 2.82 11.21 -11.12
N ILE A 192 2.88 9.94 -10.74
CA ILE A 192 3.05 8.80 -11.65
C ILE A 192 1.78 7.97 -11.59
N THR A 193 1.02 7.99 -12.68
CA THR A 193 -0.28 7.29 -12.75
C THR A 193 -0.47 6.63 -14.10
N THR A 194 -1.61 5.96 -14.28
CA THR A 194 -1.97 5.39 -15.57
C THR A 194 -2.82 6.37 -16.37
N VAL A 195 -2.75 6.29 -17.70
CA VAL A 195 -3.57 7.11 -18.61
C VAL A 195 -5.06 7.02 -18.24
N HIS A 196 -5.54 5.82 -17.88
CA HIS A 196 -6.92 5.59 -17.47
C HIS A 196 -7.29 6.34 -16.17
N LYS A 197 -6.40 6.34 -15.16
CA LYS A 197 -6.62 7.04 -13.89
C LYS A 197 -6.46 8.56 -14.02
N ALA A 198 -5.79 9.05 -15.07
CA ALA A 198 -5.61 10.47 -15.32
C ALA A 198 -6.78 11.13 -16.08
N LYS A 199 -7.76 10.35 -16.55
CA LYS A 199 -8.92 10.91 -17.27
C LYS A 199 -9.68 11.89 -16.37
N GLY A 200 -9.81 13.13 -16.84
CA GLY A 200 -10.46 14.21 -16.08
C GLY A 200 -9.52 14.97 -15.12
N LEU A 201 -8.23 14.63 -15.08
CA LEU A 201 -7.21 15.41 -14.38
C LEU A 201 -6.43 16.28 -15.38
N ALA A 202 -5.94 17.43 -14.91
CA ALA A 202 -5.08 18.34 -15.68
C ALA A 202 -3.77 18.57 -14.93
N TYR A 203 -2.67 18.61 -15.68
CA TYR A 203 -1.32 18.85 -15.16
C TYR A 203 -0.63 19.89 -16.05
N GLY A 204 0.24 20.72 -15.48
CA GLY A 204 1.00 21.72 -16.23
C GLY A 204 1.99 21.08 -17.21
N VAL A 205 2.58 19.95 -16.82
CA VAL A 205 3.50 19.16 -17.65
C VAL A 205 3.09 17.69 -17.63
N VAL A 206 2.98 17.09 -18.81
CA VAL A 206 2.66 15.66 -18.98
C VAL A 206 3.77 14.95 -19.73
N ILE A 207 4.39 13.96 -19.10
CA ILE A 207 5.40 13.08 -19.69
C ILE A 207 4.78 11.71 -19.93
N VAL A 208 4.94 11.18 -21.14
CA VAL A 208 4.36 9.89 -21.52
C VAL A 208 5.46 8.93 -21.95
N PRO A 209 6.06 8.17 -21.00
CA PRO A 209 7.13 7.24 -21.31
C PRO A 209 6.57 5.97 -21.97
N PHE A 210 7.43 5.27 -22.70
CA PHE A 210 7.06 4.02 -23.39
C PHE A 210 5.88 4.23 -24.36
N ALA A 211 5.92 5.33 -25.12
CA ALA A 211 4.96 5.67 -26.16
C ALA A 211 5.09 4.83 -27.44
N ASP A 212 5.69 3.64 -27.33
CA ASP A 212 5.94 2.68 -28.40
C ASP A 212 4.80 1.66 -28.57
N TRP A 213 3.64 1.89 -27.96
CA TRP A 213 2.50 0.99 -28.09
C TRP A 213 1.88 1.05 -29.49
N SER A 214 1.41 -0.09 -29.97
CA SER A 214 0.65 -0.13 -31.21
C SER A 214 -0.65 0.67 -31.10
N LEU A 215 -0.92 1.48 -32.11
CA LEU A 215 -2.22 2.12 -32.33
C LEU A 215 -3.21 1.17 -33.02
N THR A 216 -2.77 -0.02 -33.45
CA THR A 216 -3.68 -1.02 -33.99
C THR A 216 -4.56 -1.59 -32.87
N PRO A 217 -5.89 -1.52 -33.01
CA PRO A 217 -6.81 -2.18 -32.08
C PRO A 217 -6.48 -3.67 -32.01
N HIS A 218 -6.64 -4.28 -30.84
CA HIS A 218 -6.60 -5.75 -30.77
C HIS A 218 -7.73 -6.30 -31.66
N ARG A 219 -7.50 -7.43 -32.34
CA ARG A 219 -8.44 -8.03 -33.31
C ARG A 219 -9.87 -8.29 -32.77
N ASN A 220 -10.08 -8.19 -31.45
CA ASN A 220 -11.38 -8.32 -30.77
C ASN A 220 -11.88 -7.02 -30.11
N THR A 221 -11.37 -5.86 -30.51
CA THR A 221 -11.86 -4.57 -29.97
C THR A 221 -12.94 -4.04 -30.88
N LEU A 222 -14.17 -3.90 -30.36
CA LEU A 222 -15.26 -3.23 -31.07
C LEU A 222 -14.89 -1.76 -31.28
N LEU A 223 -14.85 -1.32 -32.54
CA LEU A 223 -14.60 0.06 -32.89
C LEU A 223 -15.92 0.69 -33.32
N TRP A 224 -16.30 1.80 -32.68
CA TRP A 224 -17.43 2.60 -33.12
C TRP A 224 -17.01 3.35 -34.38
N GLY A 225 -17.65 3.05 -35.50
CA GLY A 225 -17.40 3.67 -36.80
C GLY A 225 -18.71 4.08 -37.46
N ARG A 226 -18.65 5.13 -38.27
CA ARG A 226 -19.75 5.46 -39.18
C ARG A 226 -19.64 4.53 -40.37
N LEU A 227 -20.62 3.65 -40.53
CA LEU A 227 -20.74 2.81 -41.72
C LEU A 227 -21.41 3.62 -42.82
N THR A 228 -20.93 3.49 -44.06
CA THR A 228 -21.70 3.96 -45.21
C THR A 228 -22.88 3.01 -45.46
N GLU A 229 -23.90 3.45 -46.23
CA GLU A 229 -25.09 2.63 -46.49
C GLU A 229 -24.73 1.30 -47.18
N GLU A 230 -23.68 1.28 -48.01
CA GLU A 230 -23.22 0.08 -48.72
C GLU A 230 -22.55 -0.95 -47.82
N GLU A 231 -22.05 -0.52 -46.65
CA GLU A 231 -21.31 -1.35 -45.70
C GLU A 231 -22.18 -1.84 -44.54
N LYS A 232 -23.48 -1.53 -44.55
CA LYS A 232 -24.41 -2.00 -43.53
C LYS A 232 -24.63 -3.51 -43.64
N PRO A 233 -24.39 -4.28 -42.57
CA PRO A 233 -24.64 -5.73 -42.59
C PRO A 233 -26.14 -6.06 -42.65
N VAL A 234 -27.01 -5.10 -42.34
CA VAL A 234 -28.47 -5.22 -42.43
C VAL A 234 -29.08 -3.89 -42.90
N PRO A 235 -30.03 -3.90 -43.85
CA PRO A 235 -30.59 -2.68 -44.45
C PRO A 235 -31.28 -1.73 -43.47
N GLU A 236 -31.77 -2.23 -42.33
CA GLU A 236 -32.59 -1.48 -41.38
C GLU A 236 -31.82 -0.97 -40.15
N MET A 237 -30.49 -1.06 -40.14
CA MET A 237 -29.71 -0.61 -39.00
C MET A 237 -29.77 0.92 -38.87
N PRO A 238 -30.22 1.47 -37.72
CA PRO A 238 -30.33 2.91 -37.53
C PRO A 238 -28.96 3.57 -37.65
N LEU A 239 -28.92 4.74 -38.27
CA LEU A 239 -27.70 5.56 -38.33
C LEU A 239 -27.28 5.88 -36.88
N SER A 240 -26.06 5.49 -36.52
CA SER A 240 -25.48 5.93 -35.24
C SER A 240 -25.36 7.47 -35.27
N PRO A 241 -25.75 8.18 -34.20
CA PRO A 241 -25.63 9.65 -34.13
C PRO A 241 -24.17 10.13 -34.29
#